data_AF-A0A2N5KH71-F1
#
_entry.id   AF-A0A2N5KH71-F1
#
_cell.length_a   1.000
_cell.length_b   1.000
_cell.length_c   1.000
_cell.angle_alpha   90.00
_cell.angle_beta   90.00
_cell.angle_gamma   90.00
#
_symmetry.space_group_name_H-M   'P 1'
#
loop_
_entity.id
_entity.type
_entity.pdbx_description
1 polymer ?
#
loop_
_entity_poly.entity_id
_entity_poly.type
_entity_poly.pdbx_seq_one_letter_code
_entity_poly.pdbx_strand_id
1 'polypeptide(L)' 'SPSSEDVAVTREIVEAGKLLGIEVLDHLVIGGGGQWVSLRERGLGFGVR' A
#
# COMPACT_ATOMS: atom_id res chain seq x y z
N SER A 1 3.77 12.74 -1.07
CA SER A 1 4.30 11.59 -1.83
C SER A 1 4.72 10.53 -0.83
N PRO A 2 4.40 9.24 -1.03
CA PRO A 2 4.87 8.18 -0.15
C PRO A 2 6.41 8.06 -0.17
N SER A 3 6.97 7.71 0.99
CA SER A 3 8.39 7.41 1.20
C SER A 3 8.73 5.97 0.81
N SER A 4 10.03 5.65 0.75
CA SER A 4 10.50 4.26 0.59
C SER A 4 10.03 3.34 1.71
N GLU A 5 9.96 3.86 2.93
CA GLU A 5 9.53 3.14 4.13
C GLU A 5 8.04 2.79 4.06
N ASP A 6 7.21 3.70 3.53
CA ASP A 6 5.78 3.44 3.28
C ASP A 6 5.61 2.28 2.27
N VAL A 7 6.45 2.24 1.22
CA VAL A 7 6.43 1.15 0.22
C VAL A 7 6.87 -0.17 0.85
N ALA A 8 7.92 -0.15 1.67
CA ALA A 8 8.44 -1.34 2.33
C ALA A 8 7.42 -1.94 3.30
N VAL A 9 6.81 -1.12 4.17
CA VAL A 9 5.81 -1.60 5.12
C VAL A 9 4.55 -2.13 4.41
N THR A 10 4.14 -1.46 3.33
CA THR A 10 3.01 -1.93 2.50
C THR A 10 3.26 -3.32 1.94
N ARG A 11 4.49 -3.58 1.47
CA ARG A 11 4.87 -4.89 0.94
C ARG A 11 4.78 -5.98 2.01
N GLU A 12 5.26 -5.72 3.21
CA GLU A 12 5.18 -6.68 4.32
C GLU A 12 3.72 -6.98 4.72
N ILE A 13 2.88 -5.95 4.79
CA ILE A 13 1.45 -6.08 5.09
C ILE A 13 0.73 -6.90 4.00
N VAL A 14 1.02 -6.64 2.72
CA VAL A 14 0.45 -7.39 1.59
C VAL A 14 0.85 -8.87 1.64
N GLU A 15 2.11 -9.19 1.91
CA GLU A 15 2.55 -10.58 2.05
C GLU A 15 1.94 -11.26 3.27
N ALA A 16 1.82 -10.56 4.40
CA ALA A 16 1.13 -11.08 5.58
C ALA A 16 -0.35 -11.37 5.31
N GLY A 17 -1.05 -10.47 4.61
CA GLY A 17 -2.43 -10.67 4.20
C GLY A 17 -2.63 -11.94 3.35
N LYS A 18 -1.72 -12.19 2.39
CA LYS A 18 -1.72 -13.43 1.58
C LYS A 18 -1.64 -14.69 2.43
N LEU A 19 -0.77 -14.70 3.45
CA LEU A 19 -0.62 -15.85 4.36
C LEU A 19 -1.87 -16.09 5.21
N LEU A 20 -2.57 -15.02 5.58
CA LEU A 20 -3.77 -15.06 6.41
C LEU A 20 -5.06 -15.28 5.60
N GLY A 21 -4.99 -15.29 4.27
CA GLY A 21 -6.18 -15.32 3.41
C GLY A 21 -7.00 -14.02 3.47
N ILE A 22 -6.35 -12.89 3.80
CA ILE A 22 -6.96 -11.56 3.92
C ILE A 22 -6.36 -10.65 2.85
N GLU A 23 -7.18 -10.19 1.91
CA GLU A 23 -6.73 -9.29 0.85
C GLU A 23 -6.55 -7.85 1.38
N VAL A 24 -5.38 -7.25 1.09
CA VAL A 24 -5.14 -5.82 1.32
C VAL A 24 -5.64 -5.07 0.10
N LEU A 25 -6.72 -4.30 0.27
CA LEU A 25 -7.38 -3.63 -0.84
C LEU A 25 -6.62 -2.40 -1.34
N ASP A 26 -6.02 -1.63 -0.43
CA ASP A 26 -5.19 -0.46 -0.73
C ASP A 26 -4.43 0.01 0.52
N HIS A 27 -3.42 0.85 0.31
CA HIS A 27 -2.81 1.70 1.32
C HIS A 27 -2.95 3.15 0.87
N LEU A 28 -3.78 3.91 1.58
CA LEU A 28 -4.01 5.32 1.29
C LEU A 28 -3.12 6.21 2.17
N VAL A 29 -2.29 7.04 1.54
CA VAL A 29 -1.59 8.13 2.23
C VAL A 29 -2.45 9.38 2.13
N ILE A 30 -2.89 9.90 3.27
CA ILE A 30 -3.76 11.08 3.36
C ILE A 30 -2.93 12.34 3.60
N GLY A 31 -3.16 13.37 2.80
CA GLY A 31 -2.57 14.71 2.94
C GLY A 31 -3.60 15.76 3.35
N GLY A 32 -3.13 17.00 3.51
CA GLY A 32 -4.01 18.14 3.79
C GLY A 32 -4.95 18.47 2.63
N GLY A 33 -6.03 19.20 2.91
CA GLY A 33 -6.94 19.71 1.88
C GLY A 33 -7.71 18.65 1.11
N GLY A 34 -7.92 17.47 1.69
CA GLY A 34 -8.62 16.36 1.03
C GLY A 34 -7.81 15.68 -0.07
N GLN A 35 -6.49 15.80 -0.05
CA GLN A 35 -5.61 15.09 -0.99
C GLN A 35 -5.29 13.70 -0.46
N TRP A 36 -5.20 12.72 -1.35
CA TRP A 36 -4.70 11.39 -1.00
C TRP A 36 -3.92 10.77 -2.17
N VAL A 37 -3.17 9.72 -1.84
CA VAL A 37 -2.49 8.88 -2.82
C VAL A 37 -2.80 7.42 -2.51
N SER A 38 -3.31 6.69 -3.50
CA SER A 38 -3.37 5.23 -3.48
C SER A 38 -2.01 4.64 -3.86
N LEU A 39 -1.46 3.80 -2.98
CA LEU A 39 -0.25 3.04 -3.28
C LEU A 39 -0.57 1.91 -4.26
N ARG A 40 -1.78 1.33 -4.22
CA ARG A 40 -2.19 0.29 -5.18
C ARG A 40 -2.29 0.81 -6.60
N GLU A 41 -2.98 1.94 -6.83
CA GLU A 41 -3.10 2.56 -8.16
C GLU A 41 -1.72 2.95 -8.73
N ARG A 42 -0.77 3.30 -7.86
CA ARG A 42 0.61 3.63 -8.24
C ARG A 42 1.52 2.41 -8.39
N GLY A 43 1.04 1.20 -8.11
CA GLY A 43 1.85 -0.02 -8.18
C GLY A 43 2.96 -0.09 -7.11
N LEU A 44 2.78 0.59 -5.98
CA LEU A 44 3.77 0.69 -4.91
C LEU A 44 3.47 -0.30 -3.78
N GLY A 45 4.33 -1.30 -3.57
CA GLY A 45 4.17 -2.30 -2.49
C GLY A 45 3.17 -3.43 -2.79
N PHE A 46 2.35 -3.29 -3.83
CA PHE A 46 1.35 -4.27 -4.28
C PHE A 46 1.84 -5.13 -5.46
N GLY A 47 3.04 -5.71 -5.37
CA GLY A 47 3.73 -6.38 -6.50
C GLY A 47 2.84 -7.23 -7.42
N VAL A 48 3.12 -7.19 -8.74
CA VAL A 48 2.40 -7.96 -9.76
C VAL A 48 2.73 -9.45 -9.61
N ARG A 49 1.70 -10.26 -9.36
CA ARG A 49 1.57 -11.56 -10.02
C ARG A 49 0.49 -11.42 -11.08
#